data_AF-A0A949AZX3-F1
#
_entry.id   AF-A0A949AZX3-F1
#
_cell.length_a   1.000
_cell.length_b   1.000
_cell.length_c   1.000
_cell.angle_alpha   90.00
_cell.angle_beta   90.00
_cell.angle_gamma   90.00
#
_symmetry.space_group_name_H-M   'P 1'
#
loop_
_entity.id
_entity.type
_entity.pdbx_description
1 polymer ?
#
loop_
_entity_poly.entity_id
_entity_poly.type
_entity_poly.pdbx_seq_one_letter_code
_entity_poly.pdbx_strand_id
1 'polypeptide(L)'
;MALLAEYRDARRDEDVARLRRVIALRAMVATGMSQQQVGDALGISQPAVSQQLRYAPDIEAVRPGELLDAAAPVLKALAAAAGYQRLAVFGSVARGEAHEDSDIDLLVDAPPGTSSFDFLRFKQLVEKVLGREIDLISYGGLKPKLDDDIRRDAVLL
;
A
#
# COMPACT_ATOMS: atom_id res chain seq x y z
N MET A 1 19.62 28.11 5.36
CA MET A 1 18.16 27.92 5.24
C MET A 1 17.80 26.91 4.15
N ALA A 2 18.41 26.93 2.95
CA ALA A 2 18.23 25.87 1.93
C ALA A 2 18.85 24.51 2.30
N LEU A 3 20.12 24.48 2.76
CA LEU A 3 20.82 23.22 3.09
C LEU A 3 20.13 22.38 4.18
N LEU A 4 19.40 23.02 5.10
CA LEU A 4 18.62 22.31 6.12
C LEU A 4 17.34 21.68 5.55
N ALA A 5 16.73 22.28 4.53
CA ALA A 5 15.60 21.69 3.84
C ALA A 5 16.07 20.47 3.04
N GLU A 6 17.13 20.61 2.24
CA GLU A 6 17.74 19.50 1.48
C GLU A 6 18.08 18.30 2.36
N TYR A 7 18.65 18.52 3.55
CA TYR A 7 18.95 17.43 4.49
C TYR A 7 17.68 16.74 5.02
N ARG A 8 16.61 17.50 5.30
CA ARG A 8 15.34 16.94 5.77
C ARG A 8 14.64 16.14 4.68
N ASP A 9 14.67 16.64 3.45
CA ASP A 9 14.08 15.96 2.30
C ASP A 9 14.82 14.66 2.01
N ALA A 10 16.16 14.69 1.99
CA ALA A 10 16.97 13.48 1.84
C ALA A 10 16.71 12.44 2.94
N ARG A 11 16.50 12.89 4.18
CA ARG A 11 16.13 12.00 5.29
C ARG A 11 14.74 11.39 5.09
N ARG A 12 13.75 12.19 4.68
CA ARG A 12 12.40 11.70 4.35
C ARG A 12 12.47 10.65 3.25
N ASP A 13 13.25 10.89 2.21
CA ASP A 13 13.42 9.94 1.11
C ASP A 13 14.04 8.62 1.58
N GLU A 14 15.02 8.68 2.49
CA GLU A 14 15.60 7.49 3.12
C GLU A 14 14.55 6.69 3.90
N ASP A 15 13.73 7.38 4.70
CA ASP A 15 12.68 6.77 5.51
C ASP A 15 11.60 6.13 4.63
N VAL A 16 11.16 6.81 3.57
CA VAL A 16 10.22 6.27 2.57
C VAL A 16 10.81 5.04 1.88
N ALA A 17 12.08 5.09 1.47
CA ALA A 17 12.74 3.96 0.84
C ALA A 17 12.87 2.75 1.79
N ARG A 18 13.16 3.00 3.07
CA ARG A 18 13.23 1.99 4.11
C ARG A 18 11.88 1.31 4.33
N LEU A 19 10.81 2.08 4.47
CA LEU A 19 9.44 1.57 4.59
C LEU A 19 9.03 0.77 3.36
N ARG A 20 9.31 1.29 2.15
CA ARG A 20 8.98 0.60 0.89
C ARG A 20 9.63 -0.77 0.79
N ARG A 21 10.90 -0.93 1.21
CA ARG A 21 11.57 -2.24 1.22
C ARG A 21 10.84 -3.24 2.11
N VAL A 22 10.40 -2.82 3.29
CA VAL A 22 9.67 -3.66 4.24
C VAL A 22 8.31 -4.06 3.65
N ILE A 23 7.58 -3.11 3.08
CA ILE A 23 6.27 -3.34 2.45
C ILE A 23 6.41 -4.29 1.26
N ALA A 24 7.44 -4.12 0.43
CA ALA A 24 7.73 -5.03 -0.68
C ALA A 24 8.04 -6.45 -0.19
N LEU A 25 8.82 -6.59 0.89
CA LEU A 25 9.13 -7.90 1.48
C LEU A 25 7.87 -8.58 2.04
N ARG A 26 7.02 -7.81 2.75
CA ARG A 26 5.71 -8.27 3.21
C ARG A 26 4.83 -8.70 2.04
N ALA A 27 4.81 -7.94 0.94
CA ALA A 27 4.07 -8.26 -0.28
C ALA A 27 4.52 -9.58 -0.92
N MET A 28 5.83 -9.80 -1.07
CA MET A 28 6.36 -11.06 -1.60
C MET A 28 5.85 -12.27 -0.79
N VAL A 29 5.97 -12.20 0.54
CA VAL A 29 5.47 -13.28 1.42
C VAL A 29 3.95 -13.40 1.39
N ALA A 30 3.22 -12.27 1.36
CA ALA A 30 1.76 -12.26 1.34
C ALA A 30 1.19 -12.84 0.03
N THR A 31 1.92 -12.70 -1.09
CA THR A 31 1.58 -13.32 -2.38
C THR A 31 1.92 -14.81 -2.48
N GLY A 32 2.51 -15.39 -1.43
CA GLY A 32 2.74 -16.84 -1.30
C GLY A 32 4.19 -17.28 -1.48
N MET A 33 5.15 -16.36 -1.66
CA MET A 33 6.57 -16.74 -1.64
C MET A 33 7.00 -17.18 -0.25
N SER A 34 7.71 -18.31 -0.16
CA SER A 34 8.40 -18.68 1.07
C SER A 34 9.58 -17.74 1.32
N GLN A 35 10.00 -17.57 2.58
CA GLN A 35 11.16 -16.74 2.90
C GLN A 35 12.45 -17.25 2.23
N GLN A 36 12.52 -18.55 1.88
CA GLN A 36 13.63 -19.10 1.11
C GLN A 36 13.59 -18.61 -0.34
N GLN A 37 12.44 -18.69 -1.02
CA GLN A 37 12.28 -18.17 -2.38
C GLN A 37 12.56 -16.67 -2.45
N VAL A 38 12.16 -15.92 -1.42
CA VAL A 38 12.48 -14.50 -1.30
C VAL A 38 13.98 -14.27 -1.15
N GLY A 39 14.66 -15.05 -0.31
CA GLY A 39 16.10 -14.97 -0.13
C GLY A 39 16.86 -15.24 -1.43
N ASP A 40 16.50 -16.32 -2.12
CA ASP A 40 17.09 -16.70 -3.41
C ASP A 40 16.90 -15.59 -4.46
N ALA A 41 15.70 -15.00 -4.55
CA ALA A 41 15.39 -13.91 -5.48
C ALA A 41 16.15 -12.61 -5.18
N LEU A 42 16.43 -12.33 -3.90
CA LEU A 42 17.12 -11.12 -3.46
C LEU A 42 18.65 -11.31 -3.34
N GLY A 43 19.16 -12.53 -3.54
CA GLY A 43 20.57 -12.85 -3.34
C GLY A 43 21.02 -12.76 -1.87
N ILE A 44 20.11 -13.02 -0.93
CA ILE A 44 20.39 -13.02 0.52
C ILE A 44 19.93 -14.32 1.17
N SER A 45 20.37 -14.58 2.40
CA SER A 45 19.96 -15.79 3.11
C SER A 45 18.51 -15.70 3.61
N GLN A 46 17.83 -16.85 3.71
CA GLN A 46 16.50 -16.92 4.34
C GLN A 46 16.49 -16.38 5.79
N PRO A 47 17.49 -16.65 6.65
CA PRO A 47 17.58 -16.00 7.96
C PRO A 47 17.63 -14.48 7.89
N ALA A 48 18.30 -13.89 6.87
CA ALA A 48 18.31 -12.44 6.68
C ALA A 48 16.91 -11.90 6.31
N VAL A 49 16.15 -12.62 5.48
CA VAL A 49 14.74 -12.28 5.19
C VAL A 49 13.89 -12.33 6.47
N SER A 50 14.01 -13.40 7.26
CA SER A 50 13.31 -13.55 8.53
C SER A 50 13.65 -12.42 9.51
N GLN A 51 14.93 -12.04 9.60
CA GLN A 51 15.39 -10.94 10.42
C GLN A 51 14.78 -9.61 9.98
N GLN A 52 14.77 -9.31 8.67
CA GLN A 52 14.16 -8.09 8.14
C GLN A 52 12.66 -8.01 8.41
N LEU A 53 11.93 -9.13 8.33
CA LEU A 53 10.51 -9.17 8.67
C LEU A 53 10.27 -8.99 10.18
N ARG A 54 11.12 -9.59 11.03
CA ARG A 54 10.99 -9.53 12.49
C ARG A 54 11.32 -8.15 13.06
N TYR A 55 12.36 -7.51 12.54
CA TYR A 55 12.85 -6.21 13.00
C TYR A 55 12.47 -5.09 12.03
N ALA A 56 11.46 -5.33 11.19
CA ALA A 56 10.83 -4.28 10.42
C ALA A 56 10.37 -3.16 11.37
N PRO A 57 10.47 -1.89 10.96
CA PRO A 57 9.76 -0.81 11.64
C PRO A 57 8.31 -1.22 11.88
N ASP A 58 7.76 -0.81 13.01
CA ASP A 58 6.34 -0.98 13.27
C ASP A 58 5.56 -0.15 12.25
N ILE A 59 5.14 -0.80 11.17
CA ILE A 59 4.43 -0.13 10.08
C ILE A 59 3.00 0.24 10.50
N GLU A 60 2.46 -0.39 11.53
CA GLU A 60 1.12 -0.12 12.03
C GLU A 60 1.11 1.23 12.77
N ALA A 61 2.22 1.58 13.41
CA ALA A 61 2.44 2.89 14.03
C ALA A 61 2.76 4.03 13.03
N VAL A 62 2.97 3.73 11.74
CA VAL A 62 3.25 4.76 10.73
C VAL A 62 1.96 5.45 10.32
N ARG A 63 2.00 6.79 10.19
CA ARG A 63 0.84 7.58 9.74
C ARG A 63 0.36 7.11 8.37
N PRO A 64 -0.96 6.98 8.14
CA PRO A 64 -1.50 6.44 6.89
C PRO A 64 -0.98 7.11 5.61
N GLY A 65 -0.81 8.44 5.60
CA GLY A 65 -0.25 9.16 4.46
C GLY A 65 1.21 8.78 4.15
N GLU A 66 2.06 8.68 5.17
CA GLU A 66 3.47 8.28 5.02
C GLU A 66 3.60 6.80 4.61
N LEU A 67 2.75 5.95 5.19
CA LEU A 67 2.67 4.55 4.83
C LEU A 67 2.28 4.40 3.35
N LEU A 68 1.30 5.17 2.90
CA LEU A 68 0.83 5.15 1.52
C LEU A 68 1.87 5.69 0.52
N ASP A 69 2.59 6.76 0.84
CA ASP A 69 3.71 7.29 0.04
C ASP A 69 4.76 6.19 -0.23
N ALA A 70 5.08 5.41 0.81
CA ALA A 70 6.01 4.29 0.69
C ALA A 70 5.41 3.10 -0.07
N ALA A 71 4.13 2.79 0.20
CA ALA A 71 3.44 1.62 -0.33
C ALA A 71 2.99 1.76 -1.78
N ALA A 72 2.75 2.97 -2.28
CA ALA A 72 2.10 3.21 -3.57
C ALA A 72 2.71 2.40 -4.73
N PRO A 73 4.06 2.31 -4.92
CA PRO A 73 4.63 1.48 -5.97
C PRO A 73 4.37 -0.02 -5.80
N VAL A 74 4.33 -0.50 -4.55
CA VAL A 74 4.05 -1.91 -4.24
C VAL A 74 2.57 -2.21 -4.49
N LEU A 75 1.67 -1.33 -4.05
CA LEU A 75 0.23 -1.49 -4.27
C LEU A 75 -0.12 -1.46 -5.77
N LYS A 76 0.51 -0.59 -6.55
CA LYS A 76 0.40 -0.60 -8.03
C LYS A 76 0.82 -1.93 -8.63
N ALA A 77 1.96 -2.47 -8.19
CA ALA A 77 2.46 -3.74 -8.70
C ALA A 77 1.50 -4.90 -8.36
N LEU A 78 0.96 -4.92 -7.13
CA LEU A 78 -0.04 -5.89 -6.72
C LEU A 78 -1.34 -5.78 -7.52
N ALA A 79 -1.86 -4.55 -7.68
CA ALA A 79 -3.06 -4.27 -8.45
C ALA A 79 -2.89 -4.75 -9.91
N ALA A 80 -1.79 -4.36 -10.55
CA ALA A 80 -1.48 -4.74 -11.92
C ALA A 80 -1.34 -6.27 -12.08
N ALA A 81 -0.65 -6.94 -11.14
CA ALA A 81 -0.51 -8.40 -11.15
C ALA A 81 -1.85 -9.14 -10.99
N ALA A 82 -2.82 -8.53 -10.29
CA ALA A 82 -4.17 -9.06 -10.13
C ALA A 82 -5.16 -8.55 -11.19
N GLY A 83 -4.71 -7.75 -12.17
CA GLY A 83 -5.54 -7.20 -13.25
C GLY A 83 -6.41 -6.00 -12.87
N TYR A 84 -6.24 -5.46 -11.67
CA TYR A 84 -6.90 -4.22 -11.23
C TYR A 84 -6.23 -3.00 -11.86
N GLN A 85 -7.05 -2.02 -12.22
CA GLN A 85 -6.62 -0.78 -12.87
C GLN A 85 -7.02 0.44 -12.04
N ARG A 86 -6.48 1.61 -12.41
CA ARG A 86 -6.87 2.92 -11.84
C ARG A 86 -6.86 3.01 -10.32
N LEU A 87 -5.90 2.35 -9.66
CA LEU A 87 -5.74 2.43 -8.21
C LEU A 87 -5.57 3.88 -7.76
N ALA A 88 -6.45 4.34 -6.87
CA ALA A 88 -6.45 5.67 -6.27
C ALA A 88 -6.69 5.58 -4.77
N VAL A 89 -6.24 6.60 -4.05
CA VAL A 89 -6.64 6.86 -2.67
C VAL A 89 -7.71 7.94 -2.65
N PHE A 90 -8.66 7.85 -1.73
CA PHE A 90 -9.63 8.92 -1.47
C PHE A 90 -9.73 9.19 0.03
N GLY A 91 -10.75 9.93 0.47
CA GLY A 91 -11.05 10.10 1.89
C GLY A 91 -9.99 10.88 2.65
N SER A 92 -9.83 10.55 3.94
CA SER A 92 -9.03 11.33 4.89
C SER A 92 -7.55 11.42 4.49
N VAL A 93 -6.99 10.35 3.91
CA VAL A 93 -5.60 10.31 3.46
C VAL A 93 -5.40 11.24 2.27
N ALA A 94 -6.29 11.21 1.28
CA ALA A 94 -6.21 12.08 0.10
C ALA A 94 -6.36 13.58 0.47
N ARG A 95 -7.12 13.90 1.53
CA ARG A 95 -7.31 15.27 2.03
C ARG A 95 -6.23 15.74 3.01
N GLY A 96 -5.32 14.86 3.42
CA GLY A 96 -4.31 15.17 4.46
C GLY A 96 -4.89 15.30 5.87
N GLU A 97 -6.07 14.73 6.11
CA GLU A 97 -6.82 14.77 7.38
C GLU A 97 -6.70 13.46 8.18
N ALA A 98 -6.00 12.46 7.65
CA ALA A 98 -5.82 11.17 8.32
C ALA A 98 -5.04 11.30 9.64
N HIS A 99 -5.56 10.64 10.68
CA HIS A 99 -4.90 10.47 11.97
C HIS A 99 -4.24 9.08 12.07
N GLU A 100 -3.55 8.82 13.19
CA GLU A 100 -2.74 7.61 13.37
C GLU A 100 -3.55 6.31 13.26
N ASP A 101 -4.80 6.32 13.73
CA ASP A 101 -5.71 5.16 13.63
C ASP A 101 -6.60 5.15 12.38
N SER A 102 -6.45 6.08 11.43
CA SER A 102 -7.33 6.11 10.24
C SER A 102 -7.08 4.91 9.33
N ASP A 103 -8.14 4.38 8.73
CA ASP A 103 -8.09 3.44 7.63
C ASP A 103 -7.53 4.09 6.35
N ILE A 104 -7.23 3.24 5.36
CA ILE A 104 -6.81 3.69 4.03
C ILE A 104 -7.92 3.37 3.03
N ASP A 105 -8.54 4.43 2.53
CA ASP A 105 -9.61 4.39 1.54
C ASP A 105 -9.04 4.28 0.11
N LEU A 106 -9.29 3.15 -0.56
CA LEU A 106 -8.78 2.85 -1.90
C LEU A 106 -9.89 2.63 -2.93
N LEU A 107 -9.70 3.19 -4.12
CA LEU A 107 -10.55 2.99 -5.30
C LEU A 107 -9.80 2.21 -6.38
N VAL A 108 -10.48 1.25 -7.00
CA VAL A 108 -9.91 0.45 -8.10
C VAL A 108 -10.93 0.17 -9.19
N ASP A 109 -10.46 -0.03 -10.42
CA ASP A 109 -11.23 -0.66 -11.49
C ASP A 109 -10.94 -2.16 -11.46
N ALA A 110 -11.93 -2.94 -11.04
CA ALA A 110 -11.83 -4.40 -11.04
C ALA A 110 -11.96 -4.95 -12.48
N PRO A 111 -11.18 -5.98 -12.86
CA PRO A 111 -11.30 -6.57 -14.17
C PRO A 111 -12.69 -7.21 -14.39
N PRO A 112 -13.18 -7.29 -15.64
CA PRO A 112 -14.46 -7.92 -15.93
C PRO A 112 -14.53 -9.35 -15.39
N GLY A 113 -15.65 -9.70 -14.76
CA GLY A 113 -15.85 -11.03 -14.18
C GLY A 113 -15.25 -11.23 -12.78
N THR A 114 -14.67 -10.20 -12.17
CA THR A 114 -14.23 -10.24 -10.75
C THR A 114 -15.39 -10.62 -9.84
N SER A 115 -15.25 -11.73 -9.11
CA SER A 115 -16.23 -12.12 -8.10
C SER A 115 -16.05 -11.33 -6.80
N SER A 116 -17.08 -11.30 -5.94
CA SER A 116 -16.95 -10.71 -4.61
C SER A 116 -15.86 -11.39 -3.76
N PHE A 117 -15.58 -12.67 -4.00
CA PHE A 117 -14.50 -13.40 -3.33
C PHE A 117 -13.12 -12.95 -3.80
N ASP A 118 -12.95 -12.71 -5.11
CA ASP A 118 -11.69 -12.21 -5.66
C ASP A 118 -11.40 -10.79 -5.15
N PHE A 119 -12.45 -9.97 -5.07
CA PHE A 119 -12.37 -8.62 -4.54
C PHE A 119 -11.99 -8.61 -3.04
N LEU A 120 -12.65 -9.46 -2.24
CA LEU A 120 -12.31 -9.63 -0.81
C LEU A 120 -10.89 -10.17 -0.62
N ARG A 121 -10.45 -11.13 -1.45
CA ARG A 121 -9.10 -11.67 -1.40
C ARG A 121 -8.05 -10.60 -1.70
N PHE A 122 -8.31 -9.75 -2.68
CA PHE A 122 -7.41 -8.63 -3.00
C PHE A 122 -7.38 -7.61 -1.86
N LYS A 123 -8.53 -7.26 -1.27
CA LYS A 123 -8.60 -6.42 -0.06
C LYS A 123 -7.72 -6.98 1.07
N GLN A 124 -7.94 -8.24 1.45
CA GLN A 124 -7.19 -8.91 2.52
C GLN A 124 -5.69 -9.00 2.23
N LEU A 125 -5.31 -9.18 0.96
CA LEU A 125 -3.90 -9.15 0.56
C LEU A 125 -3.29 -7.78 0.86
N VAL A 126 -3.96 -6.69 0.46
CA VAL A 126 -3.48 -5.33 0.72
C VAL A 126 -3.42 -5.04 2.22
N GLU A 127 -4.43 -5.41 3.00
CA GLU A 127 -4.43 -5.26 4.48
C GLU A 127 -3.24 -5.99 5.11
N LYS A 128 -2.97 -7.22 4.69
CA LYS A 128 -1.83 -8.00 5.18
C LYS A 128 -0.49 -7.32 4.85
N VAL A 129 -0.39 -6.71 3.67
CA VAL A 129 0.81 -6.00 3.22
C VAL A 129 1.02 -4.72 4.03
N LEU A 130 -0.04 -3.93 4.24
CA LEU A 130 0.02 -2.66 4.96
C LEU A 130 0.00 -2.80 6.49
N GLY A 131 -0.44 -3.94 7.02
CA GLY A 131 -0.63 -4.12 8.46
C GLY A 131 -1.75 -3.24 9.02
N ARG A 132 -2.69 -2.81 8.18
CA ARG A 132 -3.74 -1.87 8.52
C ARG A 132 -5.00 -2.22 7.75
N GLU A 133 -6.14 -1.93 8.37
CA GLU A 133 -7.43 -2.02 7.70
C GLU A 133 -7.52 -1.07 6.51
N ILE A 134 -8.14 -1.53 5.43
CA ILE A 134 -8.44 -0.68 4.29
C ILE A 134 -9.94 -0.71 4.01
N ASP A 135 -10.46 0.37 3.45
CA ASP A 135 -11.69 0.31 2.67
C ASP A 135 -11.34 0.22 1.19
N LEU A 136 -11.87 -0.77 0.49
CA LEU A 136 -11.59 -0.98 -0.93
C LEU A 136 -12.90 -0.91 -1.71
N ILE A 137 -13.00 0.06 -2.60
CA ILE A 137 -14.20 0.28 -3.40
C ILE A 137 -13.87 0.15 -4.90
N SER A 138 -14.81 -0.41 -5.66
CA SER A 138 -14.73 -0.42 -7.13
C SER A 138 -15.36 0.83 -7.72
N TYR A 139 -14.74 1.49 -8.70
CA TYR A 139 -15.38 2.62 -9.39
C TYR A 139 -16.72 2.27 -10.03
N GLY A 140 -16.90 1.00 -10.42
CA GLY A 140 -18.17 0.49 -10.95
C GLY A 140 -19.26 0.32 -9.88
N GLY A 141 -18.86 0.26 -8.61
CA GLY A 141 -19.79 0.20 -7.46
C GLY A 141 -20.27 1.56 -6.96
N LEU A 142 -19.60 2.65 -7.36
CA LEU A 142 -19.95 4.02 -6.96
C LEU A 142 -21.24 4.48 -7.64
N LYS A 143 -22.19 4.97 -6.84
CA LYS A 143 -23.49 5.47 -7.27
C LYS A 143 -23.37 6.93 -7.76
N PRO A 144 -23.86 7.24 -8.97
CA PRO A 144 -23.88 8.61 -9.46
C PRO A 144 -24.60 9.56 -8.50
N LYS A 145 -24.11 10.80 -8.36
CA LYS A 145 -24.63 11.86 -7.47
C LYS A 145 -24.42 11.63 -5.97
N LEU A 146 -24.46 10.38 -5.51
CA LEU A 146 -24.21 10.06 -4.11
C LEU A 146 -22.72 10.06 -3.79
N ASP A 147 -21.91 9.48 -4.68
CA ASP A 147 -20.49 9.23 -4.46
C ASP A 147 -19.61 10.11 -5.38
N ASP A 148 -20.14 11.24 -5.84
CA ASP A 148 -19.43 12.16 -6.74
C ASP A 148 -18.28 12.87 -6.01
N ASP A 149 -18.40 13.06 -4.69
CA ASP A 149 -17.34 13.56 -3.82
C ASP A 149 -16.16 12.59 -3.75
N ILE A 150 -16.43 11.28 -3.58
CA ILE A 150 -15.42 10.22 -3.61
C ILE A 150 -14.63 10.26 -4.92
N ARG A 151 -15.32 10.40 -6.06
CA ARG A 151 -14.67 10.49 -7.38
C ARG A 151 -13.82 11.75 -7.53
N ARG A 152 -14.28 12.87 -6.97
CA ARG A 152 -13.59 14.17 -7.08
C ARG A 152 -12.35 14.22 -6.21
N ASP A 153 -12.43 13.66 -5.01
CA ASP A 153 -11.36 13.71 -4.02
C ASP A 153 -10.32 12.57 -4.25
N ALA A 154 -10.60 11.65 -5.18
CA ALA A 154 -9.71 10.55 -5.52
C ALA A 154 -8.40 11.03 -6.17
N VAL A 155 -7.28 10.65 -5.57
CA VAL A 155 -5.93 10.90 -6.06
C VAL A 155 -5.36 9.57 -6.58
N LEU A 156 -5.04 9.52 -7.87
CA LEU A 156 -4.39 8.35 -8.46
C LEU A 156 -3.05 8.11 -7.78
N LEU A 157 -2.84 6.87 -7.35
CA LEU A 157 -1.55 6.46 -6.80
C LEU A 157 -0.50 6.45 -7.89
#